data_AF-A0A2N8UFX2-F1
#
_entry.id   AF-A0A2N8UFX2-F1
#
_cell.length_a   1.000
_cell.length_b   1.000
_cell.length_c   1.000
_cell.angle_alpha   90.00
_cell.angle_beta   90.00
_cell.angle_gamma   90.00
#
_symmetry.space_group_name_H-M   'P 1'
#
loop_
_entity.id
_entity.type
_entity.pdbx_description
1 polymer ?
#
loop_
_entity_poly.entity_id
_entity_poly.type
_entity_poly.pdbx_seq_one_letter_code
_entity_poly.pdbx_strand_id
1 'polypeptide(L)'
;MHVAGLLKTVAAATLLLAGSSSASRLPQSSNDKYHLLAKRAESGDLSSSSLVKPTWMHLEKRASLPDVSEALNLLQSIVPGLNVSTLRGDQTLNYSLAGNPVNNTASLSQEEVDRARNCPSIEFITTRGANDSYTNGYWLKEMARQVMSRLPNGTTRRTESNYDSNIGNDITSQLNAATNGSWWVANYTTLLAQSCPNTTIIMMAYSLGAAAHIVASTRPRFPTSRIAAAVYWGSPLRSPGRPQNRGDALSAFGQDALLGYRTPRGMEPRVRDYCVKDDIICSNWGSIEKHLSYANSSIQDETVEYLVTAALRA
;
A
#
# COMPACT_ATOMS: atom_id res chain seq x y z
N MET A 1 -32.19 61.79 37.21
CA MET A 1 -31.54 62.92 36.52
C MET A 1 -30.84 62.38 35.29
N HIS A 2 -31.20 62.92 34.12
CA HIS A 2 -30.57 62.72 32.81
C HIS A 2 -29.04 62.99 32.87
N VAL A 3 -28.21 62.39 32.01
CA VAL A 3 -27.93 62.88 30.63
C VAL A 3 -27.62 61.72 29.68
N ALA A 4 -28.14 61.86 28.46
CA ALA A 4 -27.98 61.02 27.28
C ALA A 4 -26.98 61.63 26.27
N GLY A 5 -26.49 60.80 25.35
CA GLY A 5 -25.88 61.18 24.06
C GLY A 5 -25.29 59.93 23.36
N LEU A 6 -25.98 59.29 22.40
CA LEU A 6 -25.93 59.49 20.92
C LEU A 6 -24.52 59.23 20.34
N LEU A 7 -24.24 58.47 19.26
CA LEU A 7 -25.06 57.90 18.19
C LEU A 7 -24.25 56.82 17.38
N LYS A 8 -24.93 55.71 17.04
CA LYS A 8 -24.91 54.83 15.84
C LYS A 8 -23.70 54.81 14.85
N THR A 9 -23.26 53.59 14.48
CA THR A 9 -23.23 53.09 13.08
C THR A 9 -23.34 51.55 13.03
N VAL A 10 -23.93 51.06 11.94
CA VAL A 10 -24.48 49.73 11.66
C VAL A 10 -23.42 48.77 11.09
N ALA A 11 -23.46 47.49 11.47
CA ALA A 11 -23.08 46.38 10.60
C ALA A 11 -23.87 45.12 10.98
N ALA A 12 -24.73 44.68 10.07
CA ALA A 12 -25.38 43.38 10.12
C ALA A 12 -24.40 42.29 9.65
N ALA A 13 -24.34 41.16 10.35
CA ALA A 13 -23.89 39.90 9.76
C ALA A 13 -24.55 38.71 10.46
N THR A 14 -25.08 37.85 9.61
CA THR A 14 -26.01 36.73 9.81
C THR A 14 -25.35 35.49 10.46
N LEU A 15 -26.21 34.63 11.01
CA LEU A 15 -26.01 33.26 11.52
C LEU A 15 -24.88 32.44 10.86
N LEU A 16 -24.24 31.56 11.66
CA LEU A 16 -24.12 30.12 11.36
C LEU A 16 -23.67 29.30 12.61
N LEU A 17 -24.40 28.22 12.86
CA LEU A 17 -24.13 27.16 13.84
C LEU A 17 -22.88 26.36 13.47
N ALA A 18 -22.10 25.91 14.45
CA ALA A 18 -21.31 24.68 14.35
C ALA A 18 -21.12 24.07 15.74
N GLY A 19 -21.68 22.87 15.92
CA GLY A 19 -21.62 22.09 17.15
C GLY A 19 -20.23 21.56 17.46
N SER A 20 -19.85 21.66 18.72
CA SER A 20 -18.69 21.01 19.30
C SER A 20 -18.97 19.52 19.52
N SER A 21 -18.57 18.68 18.56
CA SER A 21 -18.49 17.24 18.74
C SER A 21 -17.21 16.88 19.50
N SER A 22 -17.28 16.80 20.83
CA SER A 22 -16.20 16.23 21.63
C SER A 22 -16.24 14.70 21.50
N ALA A 23 -15.54 14.18 20.48
CA ALA A 23 -15.18 12.77 20.42
C ALA A 23 -14.30 12.43 21.64
N SER A 24 -14.78 11.47 22.43
CA SER A 24 -14.13 10.90 23.61
C SER A 24 -12.70 10.43 23.31
N ARG A 25 -11.73 10.98 24.05
CA ARG A 25 -10.34 10.51 24.08
C ARG A 25 -10.31 9.04 24.55
N LEU A 26 -9.71 8.16 23.76
CA LEU A 26 -9.37 6.81 24.18
C LEU A 26 -8.11 6.81 25.07
N PRO A 27 -7.91 5.82 25.96
CA PRO A 27 -6.85 5.84 26.96
C PRO A 27 -5.49 5.50 26.35
N GLN A 28 -4.49 6.33 26.66
CA GLN A 28 -3.08 6.05 26.38
C GLN A 28 -2.59 4.92 27.29
N SER A 29 -2.36 3.74 26.72
CA SER A 29 -1.68 2.64 27.38
C SER A 29 -0.17 2.82 27.26
N SER A 30 0.55 2.81 28.39
CA SER A 30 2.02 2.95 28.48
C SER A 30 2.81 1.79 27.86
N ASN A 31 2.13 0.81 27.26
CA ASN A 31 2.73 -0.35 26.57
C ASN A 31 2.61 -0.26 25.04
N ASP A 32 2.28 0.90 24.49
CA ASP A 32 2.33 1.10 23.06
C ASP A 32 3.80 1.07 22.58
N LYS A 33 4.18 -0.04 21.92
CA LYS A 33 5.52 -0.21 21.34
C LYS A 33 5.89 0.92 20.39
N TYR A 34 4.90 1.58 19.77
CA TYR A 34 5.11 2.74 18.92
C TYR A 34 5.37 4.01 19.73
N HIS A 35 4.78 4.14 20.92
CA HIS A 35 5.13 5.21 21.86
C HIS A 35 6.55 5.06 22.44
N LEU A 36 7.00 3.82 22.69
CA LEU A 36 8.37 3.54 23.11
C LEU A 36 9.40 3.78 21.99
N LEU A 37 9.04 3.51 20.74
CA LEU A 37 9.87 3.83 19.57
C LEU A 37 9.93 5.34 19.31
N ALA A 38 8.80 6.05 19.43
CA ALA A 38 8.74 7.50 19.34
C ALA A 38 9.57 8.17 20.44
N LYS A 39 9.48 7.70 21.70
CA LYS A 39 10.32 8.19 22.81
C LYS A 39 11.82 7.97 22.59
N ARG A 40 12.22 6.85 21.97
CA ARG A 40 13.63 6.59 21.62
C ARG A 40 14.13 7.46 20.47
N ALA A 41 13.25 7.85 19.56
CA ALA A 41 13.57 8.81 18.51
C ALA A 41 13.72 10.24 19.08
N GLU A 42 12.89 10.62 20.05
CA GLU A 42 12.96 11.92 20.75
C GLU A 42 14.22 12.07 21.62
N SER A 43 14.77 10.96 22.16
CA SER A 43 15.94 11.00 23.05
C SER A 43 17.30 11.11 22.32
N GLY A 44 17.32 11.19 20.99
CA GLY A 44 18.55 11.35 20.20
C GLY A 44 19.52 10.15 20.23
N ASP A 45 19.10 9.00 20.79
CA ASP A 45 19.96 7.84 21.08
C ASP A 45 20.09 6.87 19.87
N LEU A 46 19.69 7.31 18.68
CA LEU A 46 19.74 6.51 17.45
C LEU A 46 21.10 6.57 16.73
N SER A 47 21.98 7.50 17.12
CA SER A 47 23.28 7.74 16.47
C SER A 47 24.34 6.67 16.76
N SER A 48 24.12 5.79 17.74
CA SER A 48 25.04 4.70 18.11
C SER A 48 24.54 3.30 17.70
N SER A 49 23.30 3.20 17.22
CA SER A 49 22.80 1.96 16.64
C SER A 49 23.43 1.74 15.26
N SER A 50 23.82 0.51 14.94
CA SER A 50 24.36 0.11 13.63
C SER A 50 23.39 0.32 12.44
N LEU A 51 22.30 1.06 12.64
CA LEU A 51 21.16 1.23 11.76
C LEU A 51 21.20 2.50 10.90
N VAL A 52 22.22 3.36 10.97
CA VAL A 52 22.30 4.52 10.07
C VAL A 52 23.74 4.78 9.63
N LYS A 53 24.09 4.28 8.44
CA LYS A 53 25.05 4.97 7.57
C LYS A 53 24.30 5.47 6.33
N PRO A 54 24.36 6.77 5.99
CA PRO A 54 23.63 7.34 4.87
C PRO A 54 24.07 6.74 3.51
N THR A 55 23.08 6.43 2.67
CA THR A 55 23.20 5.71 1.38
C THR A 55 24.02 6.43 0.31
N TRP A 56 24.37 7.71 0.49
CA TRP A 56 25.23 8.43 -0.47
C TRP A 56 26.65 7.85 -0.55
N MET A 57 27.12 7.13 0.48
CA MET A 57 28.41 6.41 0.47
C MET A 57 28.41 5.12 -0.38
N HIS A 58 27.27 4.74 -0.99
CA HIS A 58 27.17 3.54 -1.84
C HIS A 58 26.97 3.86 -3.34
N LEU A 59 26.90 5.13 -3.72
CA LEU A 59 26.72 5.52 -5.13
C LEU A 59 27.97 5.29 -5.99
N GLU A 60 29.17 5.33 -5.41
CA GLU A 60 30.41 5.07 -6.17
C GLU A 60 30.56 3.61 -6.61
N LYS A 61 29.81 2.67 -6.02
CA LYS A 61 29.89 1.24 -6.36
C LYS A 61 28.86 0.78 -7.41
N ARG A 62 27.92 1.66 -7.83
CA ARG A 62 26.84 1.31 -8.79
C ARG A 62 27.22 1.51 -10.26
N ALA A 63 28.41 2.06 -10.56
CA ALA A 63 28.90 2.20 -11.93
C ALA A 63 29.56 0.93 -12.50
N SER A 64 29.58 -0.18 -11.76
CA SER A 64 30.22 -1.42 -12.17
C SER A 64 29.37 -2.66 -11.87
N LEU A 65 28.39 -2.96 -12.73
CA LEU A 65 27.82 -4.31 -12.83
C LEU A 65 28.18 -4.86 -14.23
N PRO A 66 29.12 -5.82 -14.33
CA PRO A 66 29.53 -6.40 -15.61
C PRO A 66 28.72 -7.64 -16.01
N ASP A 67 27.73 -8.07 -15.23
CA ASP A 67 27.07 -9.37 -15.45
C ASP A 67 25.55 -9.26 -15.59
N VAL A 68 25.08 -9.52 -16.81
CA VAL A 68 23.67 -9.48 -17.22
C VAL A 68 22.91 -10.76 -16.80
N SER A 69 23.62 -11.76 -16.27
CA SER A 69 23.08 -13.07 -15.89
C SER A 69 22.07 -12.99 -14.73
N GLU A 70 22.29 -12.07 -13.80
CA GLU A 70 21.40 -11.88 -12.64
C GLU A 70 20.05 -11.26 -13.03
N ALA A 71 20.07 -10.33 -14.00
CA ALA A 71 18.87 -9.76 -14.61
C ALA A 71 18.08 -10.80 -15.45
N LEU A 72 18.79 -11.72 -16.11
CA LEU A 72 18.19 -12.81 -16.89
C LEU A 72 17.55 -13.89 -15.99
N ASN A 73 18.20 -14.22 -14.87
CA ASN A 73 17.62 -15.13 -13.87
C ASN A 73 16.37 -14.53 -13.22
N LEU A 74 16.36 -13.21 -13.00
CA LEU A 74 15.18 -12.49 -12.54
C LEU A 74 14.05 -12.52 -13.58
N LEU A 75 14.34 -12.40 -14.87
CA LEU A 75 13.34 -12.52 -15.94
C LEU A 75 12.71 -13.92 -16.03
N GLN A 76 13.51 -14.98 -15.84
CA GLN A 76 13.00 -16.36 -15.80
C GLN A 76 12.13 -16.64 -14.57
N SER A 77 12.42 -16.00 -13.43
CA SER A 77 11.59 -16.11 -12.23
C SER A 77 10.29 -15.30 -12.32
N ILE A 78 10.26 -14.24 -13.12
CA ILE A 78 9.06 -13.42 -13.39
C ILE A 78 8.09 -14.13 -14.37
N VAL A 79 8.61 -14.90 -15.33
CA VAL A 79 7.79 -15.62 -16.33
C VAL A 79 8.14 -17.12 -16.32
N PRO A 80 7.42 -17.95 -15.53
CA PRO A 80 7.60 -19.39 -15.54
C PRO A 80 7.35 -19.96 -16.95
N GLY A 81 8.39 -20.53 -17.56
CA GLY A 81 8.37 -21.04 -18.95
C GLY A 81 9.13 -20.20 -19.98
N LEU A 82 9.76 -19.10 -19.59
CA LEU A 82 10.63 -18.32 -20.49
C LEU A 82 11.95 -19.07 -20.74
N ASN A 83 12.02 -19.80 -21.86
CA ASN A 83 13.28 -20.38 -22.30
C ASN A 83 14.15 -19.28 -22.96
N VAL A 84 15.22 -18.86 -22.29
CA VAL A 84 16.09 -17.76 -22.73
C VAL A 84 16.91 -18.15 -23.97
N SER A 85 17.00 -19.43 -24.31
CA SER A 85 17.62 -19.87 -25.56
C SER A 85 16.80 -19.48 -26.82
N THR A 86 15.54 -19.10 -26.66
CA THR A 86 14.63 -18.71 -27.77
C THR A 86 14.72 -17.22 -28.17
N LEU A 87 15.48 -16.40 -27.43
CA LEU A 87 15.76 -15.00 -27.81
C LEU A 87 16.87 -14.87 -28.87
N ARG A 88 17.58 -15.96 -29.17
CA ARG A 88 18.49 -16.06 -30.32
C ARG A 88 17.71 -16.60 -31.51
N GLY A 89 17.02 -15.67 -32.18
CA GLY A 89 16.13 -15.85 -33.34
C GLY A 89 16.11 -17.21 -34.03
N ASP A 90 14.96 -17.88 -33.96
CA ASP A 90 14.48 -18.80 -34.98
C ASP A 90 13.08 -18.34 -35.40
N GLN A 91 12.92 -18.00 -36.68
CA GLN A 91 11.73 -17.34 -37.25
C GLN A 91 10.61 -18.31 -37.63
N THR A 92 10.56 -19.52 -37.06
CA THR A 92 9.65 -20.58 -37.54
C THR A 92 8.63 -21.10 -36.52
N LEU A 93 8.51 -20.49 -35.33
CA LEU A 93 7.55 -20.96 -34.32
C LEU A 93 6.23 -20.17 -34.35
N ASN A 94 5.19 -20.83 -34.86
CA ASN A 94 3.79 -20.45 -34.67
C ASN A 94 3.44 -20.50 -33.17
N TYR A 95 3.39 -19.36 -32.49
CA TYR A 95 2.92 -19.28 -31.11
C TYR A 95 1.40 -19.38 -31.05
N SER A 96 0.90 -20.48 -30.50
CA SER A 96 -0.46 -20.55 -29.95
C SER A 96 -0.41 -20.13 -28.48
N LEU A 97 -1.09 -19.05 -28.12
CA LEU A 97 -1.34 -18.62 -26.74
C LEU A 97 -2.45 -19.47 -26.06
N ALA A 98 -2.59 -20.74 -26.44
CA ALA A 98 -3.51 -21.67 -25.81
C ALA A 98 -2.81 -22.44 -24.69
N GLY A 99 -3.28 -22.27 -23.45
CA GLY A 99 -3.45 -23.42 -22.56
C GLY A 99 -2.34 -23.84 -21.60
N ASN A 100 -1.41 -22.98 -21.17
CA ASN A 100 -0.71 -23.26 -19.90
C ASN A 100 -1.60 -22.82 -18.73
N PRO A 101 -2.21 -23.75 -17.95
CA PRO A 101 -2.91 -23.38 -16.73
C PRO A 101 -1.90 -22.73 -15.80
N VAL A 102 -2.06 -21.43 -15.55
CA VAL A 102 -1.28 -20.78 -14.49
C VAL A 102 -1.78 -21.37 -13.20
N ASN A 103 -0.85 -21.92 -12.44
CA ASN A 103 -1.11 -22.32 -11.09
C ASN A 103 -1.32 -21.06 -10.24
N ASN A 104 -2.54 -20.48 -10.29
CA ASN A 104 -2.95 -19.34 -9.46
C ASN A 104 -3.08 -19.73 -7.97
N THR A 105 -2.75 -20.98 -7.61
CA THR A 105 -2.57 -21.42 -6.24
C THR A 105 -1.11 -21.59 -5.88
N ALA A 106 -0.16 -21.33 -6.79
CA ALA A 106 1.25 -21.19 -6.44
C ALA A 106 1.36 -20.10 -5.36
N SER A 107 2.23 -20.29 -4.38
CA SER A 107 2.36 -19.41 -3.20
C SER A 107 1.14 -19.26 -2.28
N LEU A 108 0.06 -20.03 -2.47
CA LEU A 108 -1.09 -20.04 -1.56
C LEU A 108 -1.15 -21.36 -0.77
N SER A 109 -1.54 -21.29 0.50
CA SER A 109 -1.90 -22.48 1.28
C SER A 109 -3.28 -23.02 0.86
N GLN A 110 -3.60 -24.27 1.22
CA GLN A 110 -4.94 -24.82 0.94
C GLN A 110 -6.05 -23.99 1.60
N GLU A 111 -5.82 -23.50 2.82
CA GLU A 111 -6.76 -22.63 3.52
C GLU A 111 -7.00 -21.31 2.78
N GLU A 112 -5.96 -20.74 2.16
CA GLU A 112 -6.06 -19.51 1.37
C GLU A 112 -6.81 -19.75 0.05
N VAL A 113 -6.60 -20.92 -0.58
CA VAL A 113 -7.36 -21.35 -1.76
C VAL A 113 -8.84 -21.51 -1.42
N ASP A 114 -9.16 -22.21 -0.33
CA ASP A 114 -10.55 -22.43 0.11
C ASP A 114 -11.22 -21.11 0.50
N ARG A 115 -10.47 -20.21 1.15
CA ARG A 115 -10.93 -18.86 1.48
C ARG A 115 -11.24 -18.04 0.23
N ALA A 116 -10.37 -18.06 -0.79
CA ALA A 116 -10.59 -17.34 -2.04
C ALA A 116 -11.81 -17.87 -2.82
N ARG A 117 -12.18 -19.14 -2.62
CA ARG A 117 -13.36 -19.77 -3.23
C ARG A 117 -14.65 -19.55 -2.43
N ASN A 118 -14.55 -19.18 -1.15
CA ASN A 118 -15.70 -18.80 -0.34
C ASN A 118 -16.02 -17.32 -0.61
N CYS A 119 -17.16 -17.00 -1.24
CA CYS A 119 -17.42 -15.68 -1.80
C CYS A 119 -18.10 -14.72 -0.81
N PRO A 120 -17.40 -13.69 -0.29
CA PRO A 120 -18.02 -12.63 0.48
C PRO A 120 -18.68 -11.62 -0.46
N SER A 121 -19.59 -10.79 0.05
CA SER A 121 -20.06 -9.63 -0.69
C SER A 121 -18.90 -8.67 -0.99
N ILE A 122 -18.03 -8.45 0.00
CA ILE A 122 -16.88 -7.54 -0.10
C ILE A 122 -15.64 -8.22 0.50
N GLU A 123 -14.55 -8.25 -0.25
CA GLU A 123 -13.23 -8.70 0.20
C GLU A 123 -12.26 -7.53 0.29
N PHE A 124 -11.71 -7.31 1.49
CA PHE A 124 -10.58 -6.43 1.73
C PHE A 124 -9.29 -7.24 1.74
N ILE A 125 -8.47 -7.09 0.70
CA ILE A 125 -7.12 -7.66 0.62
C ILE A 125 -6.14 -6.66 1.20
N THR A 126 -5.52 -7.02 2.32
CA THR A 126 -4.58 -6.15 3.03
C THR A 126 -3.16 -6.69 2.95
N THR A 127 -2.17 -5.80 2.79
CA THR A 127 -0.75 -6.16 2.78
C THR A 127 0.07 -5.18 3.60
N ARG A 128 0.56 -5.67 4.74
CA ARG A 128 1.35 -4.91 5.71
C ARG A 128 2.73 -4.49 5.20
N GLY A 129 3.42 -3.69 6.00
CA GLY A 129 4.79 -3.22 5.72
C GLY A 129 5.88 -4.14 6.29
N ALA A 130 7.13 -3.75 6.05
CA ALA A 130 8.29 -4.41 6.66
C ALA A 130 8.19 -4.40 8.19
N ASN A 131 8.58 -5.51 8.82
CA ASN A 131 8.60 -5.75 10.25
C ASN A 131 7.26 -5.57 10.98
N ASP A 132 6.15 -5.52 10.23
CA ASP A 132 4.82 -5.68 10.80
C ASP A 132 4.47 -7.17 10.91
N SER A 133 3.77 -7.52 11.98
CA SER A 133 3.45 -8.91 12.31
C SER A 133 2.19 -9.34 11.56
N TYR A 134 2.23 -10.52 10.95
CA TYR A 134 1.06 -11.10 10.27
C TYR A 134 -0.15 -11.26 11.21
N THR A 135 0.09 -11.68 12.46
CA THR A 135 -0.96 -11.89 13.46
C THR A 135 -1.47 -10.59 14.08
N ASN A 136 -0.57 -9.61 14.28
CA ASN A 136 -0.93 -8.36 14.96
C ASN A 136 -1.39 -7.27 14.00
N GLY A 137 -0.73 -7.09 12.85
CA GLY A 137 -1.08 -6.24 11.69
C GLY A 137 -1.93 -5.01 12.00
N TYR A 138 -1.60 -4.31 13.09
CA TYR A 138 -2.61 -3.62 13.89
C TYR A 138 -3.24 -2.46 13.13
N TRP A 139 -2.39 -1.73 12.40
CA TRP A 139 -2.81 -0.58 11.61
C TRP A 139 -3.82 -0.95 10.51
N LEU A 140 -3.45 -1.83 9.57
CA LEU A 140 -4.33 -2.20 8.47
C LEU A 140 -5.56 -2.98 8.95
N LYS A 141 -5.42 -3.77 10.02
CA LYS A 141 -6.54 -4.45 10.67
C LYS A 141 -7.53 -3.44 11.25
N GLU A 142 -7.05 -2.42 11.94
CA GLU A 142 -7.89 -1.36 12.52
C GLU A 142 -8.53 -0.48 11.44
N MET A 143 -7.78 -0.13 10.40
CA MET A 143 -8.30 0.59 9.24
C MET A 143 -9.43 -0.18 8.55
N ALA A 144 -9.22 -1.46 8.26
CA ALA A 144 -10.26 -2.30 7.69
C ALA A 144 -11.47 -2.39 8.63
N ARG A 145 -11.26 -2.54 9.94
CA ARG A 145 -12.34 -2.55 10.93
C ARG A 145 -13.19 -1.27 10.88
N GLN A 146 -12.56 -0.10 10.78
CA GLN A 146 -13.26 1.18 10.69
C GLN A 146 -14.11 1.29 9.42
N VAL A 147 -13.57 0.88 8.27
CA VAL A 147 -14.33 0.83 7.01
C VAL A 147 -15.49 -0.15 7.12
N MET A 148 -15.22 -1.39 7.52
CA MET A 148 -16.20 -2.46 7.63
C MET A 148 -17.35 -2.11 8.58
N SER A 149 -17.07 -1.36 9.66
CA SER A 149 -18.10 -0.92 10.63
C SER A 149 -19.13 0.06 10.05
N ARG A 150 -18.84 0.66 8.89
CA ARG A 150 -19.72 1.62 8.19
C ARG A 150 -20.42 1.00 6.98
N LEU A 151 -20.24 -0.29 6.73
CA LEU A 151 -20.88 -1.02 5.63
C LEU A 151 -22.17 -1.70 6.10
N PRO A 152 -23.17 -1.86 5.21
CA PRO A 152 -24.41 -2.53 5.54
C PRO A 152 -24.16 -3.99 5.96
N ASN A 153 -25.11 -4.55 6.70
CA ASN A 153 -25.07 -5.95 7.10
C ASN A 153 -24.96 -6.85 5.86
N GLY A 154 -23.82 -7.52 5.73
CA GLY A 154 -23.46 -8.42 4.64
C GLY A 154 -22.19 -9.19 4.99
N THR A 155 -21.77 -10.14 4.15
CA THR A 155 -20.52 -10.88 4.37
C THR A 155 -19.35 -10.01 3.92
N THR A 156 -18.90 -9.10 4.78
CA THR A 156 -17.62 -8.39 4.57
C THR A 156 -16.49 -9.18 5.20
N ARG A 157 -15.40 -9.36 4.47
CA ARG A 157 -14.24 -10.11 4.93
C ARG A 157 -12.95 -9.34 4.68
N ARG A 158 -11.99 -9.50 5.59
CA ARG A 158 -10.60 -9.06 5.43
C ARG A 158 -9.69 -10.29 5.33
N THR A 159 -8.80 -10.29 4.35
CA THR A 159 -7.71 -11.27 4.23
C THR A 159 -6.37 -10.54 4.14
N GLU A 160 -5.46 -10.89 5.03
CA GLU A 160 -4.08 -10.38 5.04
C GLU A 160 -3.21 -11.26 4.15
N SER A 161 -2.36 -10.64 3.35
CA SER A 161 -1.38 -11.37 2.54
C SER A 161 -0.36 -12.10 3.40
N ASN A 162 -0.19 -13.39 3.12
CA ASN A 162 0.78 -14.24 3.80
C ASN A 162 2.11 -14.25 3.04
N TYR A 163 3.00 -13.35 3.45
CA TYR A 163 4.36 -13.28 2.96
C TYR A 163 5.27 -12.94 4.14
N ASP A 164 6.56 -13.28 4.03
CA ASP A 164 7.52 -12.88 5.05
C ASP A 164 7.84 -11.38 4.91
N SER A 165 7.43 -10.63 5.93
CA SER A 165 7.71 -9.20 6.06
C SER A 165 8.72 -8.93 7.17
N ASN A 166 9.18 -9.94 7.91
CA ASN A 166 10.14 -9.77 9.00
C ASN A 166 11.55 -9.82 8.42
N ILE A 167 11.99 -8.67 7.92
CA ILE A 167 13.18 -8.58 7.09
C ILE A 167 14.11 -7.46 7.55
N GLY A 168 15.39 -7.64 7.22
CA GLY A 168 16.40 -6.62 7.42
C GLY A 168 16.18 -5.39 6.54
N ASN A 169 17.00 -4.36 6.76
CA ASN A 169 16.94 -3.12 6.00
C ASN A 169 17.74 -3.17 4.68
N ASP A 170 18.29 -4.33 4.31
CA ASP A 170 19.03 -4.47 3.05
C ASP A 170 18.06 -4.55 1.86
N ILE A 171 18.49 -3.98 0.73
CA ILE A 171 17.67 -3.87 -0.47
C ILE A 171 17.27 -5.25 -1.04
N THR A 172 18.12 -6.27 -0.92
CA THR A 172 17.85 -7.60 -1.44
C THR A 172 16.69 -8.25 -0.68
N SER A 173 16.71 -8.20 0.65
CA SER A 173 15.61 -8.70 1.48
C SER A 173 14.31 -7.98 1.21
N GLN A 174 14.34 -6.65 1.08
CA GLN A 174 13.16 -5.83 0.75
C GLN A 174 12.57 -6.21 -0.62
N LEU A 175 13.41 -6.35 -1.65
CA LEU A 175 12.98 -6.76 -2.98
C LEU A 175 12.39 -8.18 -2.99
N ASN A 176 13.03 -9.12 -2.29
CA ASN A 176 12.54 -10.50 -2.18
C ASN A 176 11.18 -10.55 -1.48
N ALA A 177 11.03 -9.82 -0.37
CA ALA A 177 9.77 -9.76 0.37
C ALA A 177 8.65 -9.10 -0.45
N ALA A 178 8.92 -7.96 -1.11
CA ALA A 178 7.95 -7.32 -2.01
C ALA A 178 7.55 -8.25 -3.17
N THR A 179 8.52 -8.98 -3.74
CA THR A 179 8.27 -9.93 -4.83
C THR A 179 7.42 -11.10 -4.37
N ASN A 180 7.73 -11.72 -3.23
CA ASN A 180 6.96 -12.81 -2.65
C ASN A 180 5.53 -12.35 -2.29
N GLY A 181 5.40 -11.19 -1.64
CA GLY A 181 4.10 -10.58 -1.37
C GLY A 181 3.31 -10.31 -2.65
N SER A 182 3.96 -9.85 -3.72
CA SER A 182 3.30 -9.60 -5.00
C SER A 182 2.76 -10.86 -5.67
N TRP A 183 3.45 -12.00 -5.50
CA TRP A 183 2.96 -13.30 -5.98
C TRP A 183 1.70 -13.71 -5.22
N TRP A 184 1.75 -13.64 -3.89
CA TRP A 184 0.58 -13.93 -3.06
C TRP A 184 -0.61 -13.06 -3.45
N VAL A 185 -0.42 -11.73 -3.53
CA VAL A 185 -1.49 -10.78 -3.87
C VAL A 185 -2.04 -11.08 -5.26
N ALA A 186 -1.20 -11.34 -6.25
CA ALA A 186 -1.65 -11.64 -7.60
C ALA A 186 -2.44 -12.95 -7.67
N ASN A 187 -1.93 -14.01 -7.03
CA ASN A 187 -2.53 -15.34 -7.06
C ASN A 187 -3.86 -15.36 -6.32
N TYR A 188 -3.90 -14.83 -5.09
CA TYR A 188 -5.12 -14.74 -4.30
C TYR A 188 -6.20 -13.89 -4.99
N THR A 189 -5.84 -12.69 -5.47
CA THR A 189 -6.79 -11.80 -6.15
C THR A 189 -7.33 -12.42 -7.44
N THR A 190 -6.46 -13.06 -8.23
CA THR A 190 -6.87 -13.70 -9.48
C THR A 190 -7.82 -14.87 -9.21
N LEU A 191 -7.50 -15.71 -8.22
CA LEU A 191 -8.34 -16.83 -7.83
C LEU A 191 -9.70 -16.38 -7.28
N LEU A 192 -9.71 -15.34 -6.43
CA LEU A 192 -10.94 -14.73 -5.91
C LEU A 192 -11.79 -14.16 -7.04
N ALA A 193 -11.21 -13.37 -7.94
CA ALA A 193 -11.93 -12.77 -9.06
C ALA A 193 -12.54 -13.82 -10.00
N GLN A 194 -11.88 -14.97 -10.16
CA GLN A 194 -12.36 -16.09 -10.97
C GLN A 194 -13.47 -16.89 -10.26
N SER A 195 -13.28 -17.17 -8.96
CA SER A 195 -14.22 -18.00 -8.19
C SER A 195 -15.46 -17.22 -7.75
N CYS A 196 -15.31 -15.92 -7.54
CA CYS A 196 -16.31 -15.05 -6.94
C CYS A 196 -16.53 -13.79 -7.81
N PRO A 197 -17.18 -13.94 -8.98
CA PRO A 197 -17.37 -12.85 -9.94
C PRO A 197 -18.26 -11.71 -9.44
N ASN A 198 -19.00 -11.92 -8.34
CA ASN A 198 -19.85 -10.90 -7.73
C ASN A 198 -19.22 -10.26 -6.48
N THR A 199 -18.05 -10.72 -6.04
CA THR A 199 -17.37 -10.11 -4.89
C THR A 199 -16.75 -8.77 -5.29
N THR A 200 -17.03 -7.74 -4.49
CA THR A 200 -16.35 -6.45 -4.55
C THR A 200 -14.97 -6.57 -3.94
N ILE A 201 -13.91 -6.34 -4.72
CA ILE A 201 -12.52 -6.46 -4.27
C ILE A 201 -11.95 -5.08 -3.96
N ILE A 202 -11.49 -4.90 -2.72
CA ILE A 202 -10.84 -3.69 -2.24
C ILE A 202 -9.45 -4.02 -1.73
N MET A 203 -8.47 -3.17 -2.06
CA MET A 203 -7.07 -3.35 -1.71
C MET A 203 -6.59 -2.27 -0.75
N MET A 204 -5.83 -2.67 0.28
CA MET A 204 -5.21 -1.74 1.23
C MET A 204 -3.79 -2.19 1.51
N ALA A 205 -2.80 -1.32 1.31
CA ALA A 205 -1.41 -1.72 1.46
C ALA A 205 -0.53 -0.61 2.02
N TYR A 206 0.38 -0.98 2.91
CA TYR A 206 1.22 -0.03 3.64
C TYR A 206 2.70 -0.31 3.38
N SER A 207 3.48 0.73 3.09
CA SER A 207 4.94 0.67 2.97
C SER A 207 5.38 -0.39 1.93
N LEU A 208 6.22 -1.35 2.32
CA LEU A 208 6.59 -2.53 1.52
C LEU A 208 5.39 -3.23 0.87
N GLY A 209 4.26 -3.32 1.57
CA GLY A 209 3.05 -3.93 1.03
C GLY A 209 2.46 -3.17 -0.16
N ALA A 210 2.56 -1.83 -0.17
CA ALA A 210 2.17 -1.03 -1.32
C ALA A 210 3.04 -1.37 -2.54
N ALA A 211 4.34 -1.63 -2.34
CA ALA A 211 5.21 -2.11 -3.41
C ALA A 211 4.74 -3.46 -3.95
N ALA A 212 4.40 -4.40 -3.06
CA ALA A 212 3.87 -5.71 -3.43
C ALA A 212 2.57 -5.61 -4.26
N HIS A 213 1.65 -4.70 -3.92
CA HIS A 213 0.43 -4.46 -4.69
C HIS A 213 0.70 -3.86 -6.07
N ILE A 214 1.59 -2.86 -6.15
CA ILE A 214 1.98 -2.25 -7.43
C ILE A 214 2.61 -3.32 -8.34
N VAL A 215 3.57 -4.09 -7.84
CA VAL A 215 4.22 -5.17 -8.61
C VAL A 215 3.19 -6.24 -9.01
N ALA A 216 2.29 -6.65 -8.10
CA ALA A 216 1.23 -7.61 -8.40
C ALA A 216 0.34 -7.13 -9.54
N SER A 217 -0.05 -5.85 -9.51
CA SER A 217 -0.94 -5.25 -10.51
C SER A 217 -0.36 -5.18 -11.92
N THR A 218 0.97 -5.19 -12.06
CA THR A 218 1.64 -5.21 -13.37
C THR A 218 1.67 -6.58 -14.05
N ARG A 219 1.24 -7.64 -13.37
CA ARG A 219 1.30 -9.01 -13.91
C ARG A 219 0.21 -9.22 -14.98
N PRO A 220 0.49 -9.94 -16.08
CA PRO A 220 -0.41 -10.06 -17.24
C PRO A 220 -1.84 -10.54 -16.97
N ARG A 221 -2.06 -11.29 -15.89
CA ARG A 221 -3.37 -11.88 -15.53
C ARG A 221 -4.00 -11.26 -14.28
N PHE A 222 -3.39 -10.22 -13.72
CA PHE A 222 -3.97 -9.54 -12.56
C PHE A 222 -5.31 -8.88 -12.95
N PRO A 223 -6.40 -9.12 -12.21
CA PRO A 223 -7.74 -8.71 -12.61
C PRO A 223 -7.98 -7.22 -12.28
N THR A 224 -7.22 -6.31 -12.90
CA THR A 224 -7.26 -4.86 -12.62
C THR A 224 -8.68 -4.26 -12.75
N SER A 225 -9.49 -4.75 -13.69
CA SER A 225 -10.88 -4.31 -13.89
C SER A 225 -11.84 -4.76 -12.79
N ARG A 226 -11.45 -5.75 -11.97
CA ARG A 226 -12.24 -6.29 -10.85
C ARG A 226 -11.97 -5.59 -9.52
N ILE A 227 -10.95 -4.73 -9.47
CA ILE A 227 -10.65 -3.96 -8.26
C ILE A 227 -11.56 -2.73 -8.20
N ALA A 228 -12.38 -2.64 -7.16
CA ALA A 228 -13.30 -1.51 -6.96
C ALA A 228 -12.54 -0.28 -6.44
N ALA A 229 -11.61 -0.48 -5.52
CA ALA A 229 -10.72 0.55 -4.99
C ALA A 229 -9.42 -0.06 -4.44
N ALA A 230 -8.35 0.73 -4.45
CA ALA A 230 -7.08 0.41 -3.83
C ALA A 230 -6.52 1.64 -3.11
N VAL A 231 -5.97 1.44 -1.92
CA VAL A 231 -5.26 2.50 -1.19
C VAL A 231 -3.89 2.03 -0.77
N TYR A 232 -2.90 2.85 -1.09
CA TYR A 232 -1.50 2.66 -0.76
C TYR A 232 -1.04 3.81 0.14
N TRP A 233 -0.29 3.50 1.18
CA TRP A 233 0.33 4.51 2.05
C TRP A 233 1.84 4.30 2.07
N GLY A 234 2.60 5.38 1.89
CA GLY A 234 4.05 5.34 2.02
C GLY A 234 4.71 4.41 1.00
N SER A 235 4.20 4.37 -0.24
CA SER A 235 4.73 3.49 -1.29
C SER A 235 6.18 3.83 -1.66
N PRO A 236 7.15 2.89 -1.54
CA PRO A 236 8.53 3.13 -1.98
C PRO A 236 8.64 3.20 -3.51
N LEU A 237 7.64 2.71 -4.25
CA LEU A 237 7.57 2.76 -5.72
C LEU A 237 6.87 4.04 -6.23
N ARG A 238 6.56 4.99 -5.35
CA ARG A 238 5.86 6.22 -5.72
C ARG A 238 6.61 6.98 -6.81
N SER A 239 5.92 7.28 -7.89
CA SER A 239 6.43 8.15 -8.95
C SER A 239 5.76 9.54 -8.91
N PRO A 240 6.49 10.63 -9.18
CA PRO A 240 5.92 11.98 -9.26
C PRO A 240 4.85 12.11 -10.34
N GLY A 241 3.87 13.00 -10.11
CA GLY A 241 2.92 13.44 -11.13
C GLY A 241 1.91 12.39 -11.60
N ARG A 242 1.68 11.33 -10.81
CA ARG A 242 0.74 10.27 -11.17
C ARG A 242 -0.70 10.62 -10.76
N PRO A 243 -1.73 10.29 -11.56
CA PRO A 243 -3.12 10.65 -11.26
C PRO A 243 -3.66 10.11 -9.92
N GLN A 244 -3.12 8.96 -9.47
CA GLN A 244 -3.47 8.34 -8.19
C GLN A 244 -2.81 8.99 -6.97
N ASN A 245 -1.80 9.85 -7.15
CA ASN A 245 -1.05 10.44 -6.03
C ASN A 245 -1.97 11.30 -5.16
N ARG A 246 -1.93 11.05 -3.85
CA ARG A 246 -2.60 11.82 -2.80
C ARG A 246 -1.62 12.16 -1.68
N GLY A 247 -2.08 12.95 -0.71
CA GLY A 247 -1.27 13.56 0.34
C GLY A 247 -0.66 14.90 -0.10
N ASP A 248 0.20 15.44 0.74
CA ASP A 248 0.88 16.73 0.55
C ASP A 248 2.24 16.57 -0.18
N ALA A 249 2.75 15.34 -0.36
CA ALA A 249 3.96 15.03 -1.12
C ALA A 249 3.64 14.58 -2.56
N LEU A 250 2.94 15.41 -3.35
CA LEU A 250 2.44 15.03 -4.69
C LEU A 250 3.54 14.78 -5.73
N SER A 251 4.67 15.49 -5.61
CA SER A 251 5.85 15.36 -6.47
C SER A 251 6.92 14.41 -5.90
N ALA A 252 6.60 13.68 -4.84
CA ALA A 252 7.54 12.77 -4.19
C ALA A 252 7.99 11.63 -5.12
N PHE A 253 9.26 11.27 -4.98
CA PHE A 253 9.91 10.17 -5.67
C PHE A 253 10.33 9.15 -4.62
N GLY A 254 9.73 7.97 -4.62
CA GLY A 254 10.00 6.94 -3.61
C GLY A 254 11.40 6.33 -3.75
N GLN A 255 11.88 5.71 -2.67
CA GLN A 255 13.22 5.09 -2.60
C GLN A 255 13.51 4.11 -3.74
N ASP A 256 12.47 3.37 -4.16
CA ASP A 256 12.56 2.31 -5.16
C ASP A 256 11.89 2.70 -6.50
N ALA A 257 11.49 3.96 -6.67
CA ALA A 257 10.76 4.40 -7.85
C ALA A 257 11.56 4.26 -9.17
N LEU A 258 12.89 4.16 -9.10
CA LEU A 258 13.77 3.87 -10.24
C LEU A 258 13.60 2.44 -10.79
N LEU A 259 12.98 1.53 -10.05
CA LEU A 259 12.68 0.17 -10.55
C LEU A 259 11.61 0.15 -11.64
N GLY A 260 10.90 1.27 -11.85
CA GLY A 260 10.01 1.45 -13.00
C GLY A 260 8.62 0.81 -12.88
N TYR A 261 8.35 0.04 -11.81
CA TYR A 261 7.02 -0.48 -11.51
C TYR A 261 6.03 0.64 -11.21
N ARG A 262 4.85 0.56 -11.81
CA ARG A 262 3.80 1.59 -11.72
C ARG A 262 2.43 0.93 -11.70
N THR A 263 1.48 1.58 -11.02
CA THR A 263 0.06 1.25 -11.13
C THR A 263 -0.36 1.26 -12.61
N PRO A 264 -0.97 0.18 -13.13
CA PRO A 264 -1.47 0.15 -14.50
C PRO A 264 -2.52 1.23 -14.74
N ARG A 265 -2.50 1.84 -15.94
CA ARG A 265 -3.41 2.93 -16.32
C ARG A 265 -4.89 2.62 -16.09
N GLY A 266 -5.31 1.38 -16.31
CA GLY A 266 -6.69 0.94 -16.08
C GLY A 266 -7.12 0.93 -14.61
N MET A 267 -6.16 0.95 -13.68
CA MET A 267 -6.37 0.91 -12.23
C MET A 267 -6.18 2.29 -11.57
N GLU A 268 -5.44 3.22 -12.21
CA GLU A 268 -5.15 4.57 -11.69
C GLU A 268 -6.38 5.34 -11.15
N PRO A 269 -7.57 5.34 -11.80
CA PRO A 269 -8.74 6.06 -11.29
C PRO A 269 -9.29 5.51 -9.97
N ARG A 270 -8.96 4.25 -9.66
CA ARG A 270 -9.42 3.50 -8.48
C ARG A 270 -8.34 3.35 -7.43
N VAL A 271 -7.18 3.98 -7.62
CA VAL A 271 -6.07 3.93 -6.68
C VAL A 271 -5.91 5.29 -6.01
N ARG A 272 -5.63 5.27 -4.72
CA ARG A 272 -5.14 6.42 -3.95
C ARG A 272 -3.79 6.04 -3.37
N ASP A 273 -2.72 6.64 -3.86
CA ASP A 273 -1.36 6.45 -3.35
C ASP A 273 -0.99 7.66 -2.49
N TYR A 274 -1.17 7.54 -1.17
CA TYR A 274 -0.89 8.57 -0.19
C TYR A 274 0.60 8.60 0.18
N CYS A 275 1.17 9.79 0.14
CA CYS A 275 2.50 10.07 0.65
C CYS A 275 2.45 11.38 1.44
N VAL A 276 2.85 11.32 2.71
CA VAL A 276 3.00 12.53 3.53
C VAL A 276 4.34 13.20 3.25
N LYS A 277 4.39 14.52 3.42
CA LYS A 277 5.61 15.30 3.31
C LYS A 277 6.63 14.80 4.34
N ASP A 278 7.88 14.75 3.91
CA ASP A 278 9.01 14.26 4.68
C ASP A 278 8.92 12.77 5.08
N ASP A 279 8.07 11.96 4.43
CA ASP A 279 8.13 10.50 4.53
C ASP A 279 9.35 9.97 3.76
N ILE A 280 10.33 9.43 4.50
CA ILE A 280 11.58 8.95 3.95
C ILE A 280 11.43 7.83 2.91
N ILE A 281 10.37 7.03 2.98
CA ILE A 281 10.15 5.86 2.12
C ILE A 281 9.53 6.29 0.79
N CYS A 282 8.43 7.03 0.81
CA CYS A 282 7.73 7.41 -0.42
C CYS A 282 8.23 8.69 -1.06
N SER A 283 9.06 9.48 -0.36
CA SER A 283 9.68 10.69 -0.91
C SER A 283 11.19 10.63 -1.04
N ASN A 284 11.85 9.55 -0.57
CA ASN A 284 13.30 9.36 -0.59
C ASN A 284 14.11 10.34 0.27
N TRP A 285 13.44 11.20 1.05
CA TRP A 285 14.05 12.11 2.03
C TRP A 285 13.08 12.37 3.20
N GLY A 286 13.60 12.79 4.35
CA GLY A 286 12.80 13.05 5.55
C GLY A 286 13.01 12.01 6.65
N SER A 287 11.96 11.59 7.36
CA SER A 287 12.05 10.74 8.55
C SER A 287 11.10 9.53 8.54
N ILE A 288 11.47 8.52 9.32
CA ILE A 288 10.62 7.35 9.57
C ILE A 288 9.37 7.70 10.40
N GLU A 289 9.45 8.72 11.25
CA GLU A 289 8.31 9.22 12.03
C GLU A 289 7.17 9.63 11.11
N LYS A 290 7.47 10.35 10.04
CA LYS A 290 6.51 10.75 9.02
C LYS A 290 5.94 9.54 8.29
N HIS A 291 6.77 8.56 7.98
CA HIS A 291 6.30 7.30 7.41
C HIS A 291 5.30 6.56 8.31
N LEU A 292 5.41 6.69 9.63
CA LEU A 292 4.50 6.07 10.60
C LEU A 292 3.26 6.93 10.92
N SER A 293 3.16 8.14 10.36
CA SER A 293 2.15 9.14 10.75
C SER A 293 0.83 9.08 9.99
N TYR A 294 0.63 8.09 9.11
CA TYR A 294 -0.64 7.92 8.40
C TYR A 294 -1.80 7.59 9.34
N ALA A 295 -1.50 6.96 10.48
CA ALA A 295 -2.47 6.68 11.53
C ALA A 295 -2.86 7.94 12.29
N ASN A 296 -4.13 8.00 12.70
CA ASN A 296 -4.72 9.11 13.43
C ASN A 296 -4.52 10.46 12.72
N SER A 297 -4.70 10.48 11.39
CA SER A 297 -4.50 11.63 10.52
C SER A 297 -5.72 11.92 9.64
N SER A 298 -5.78 13.11 9.04
CA SER A 298 -6.84 13.41 8.06
C SER A 298 -6.81 12.50 6.83
N ILE A 299 -5.65 11.92 6.50
CA ILE A 299 -5.51 10.93 5.42
C ILE A 299 -6.24 9.63 5.77
N GLN A 300 -6.22 9.23 7.05
CA GLN A 300 -7.00 8.09 7.52
C GLN A 300 -8.49 8.35 7.30
N ASP A 301 -9.00 9.51 7.73
CA ASP A 301 -10.41 9.85 7.59
C ASP A 301 -10.85 9.89 6.11
N GLU A 302 -10.07 10.56 5.25
CA GLU A 302 -10.30 10.60 3.80
C GLU A 302 -10.31 9.17 3.20
N THR A 303 -9.37 8.33 3.64
CA THR A 303 -9.30 6.95 3.15
C THR A 303 -10.53 6.15 3.56
N VAL A 304 -10.96 6.26 4.82
CA VAL A 304 -12.14 5.53 5.28
C VAL A 304 -13.36 5.92 4.45
N GLU A 305 -13.56 7.22 4.21
CA GLU A 305 -14.67 7.71 3.38
C GLU A 305 -14.57 7.19 1.94
N TYR A 306 -13.39 7.24 1.33
CA TYR A 306 -13.14 6.74 -0.02
C TYR A 306 -13.47 5.25 -0.15
N LEU A 307 -12.98 4.43 0.79
CA LEU A 307 -13.17 2.99 0.77
C LEU A 307 -14.63 2.59 1.04
N VAL A 308 -15.32 3.26 1.98
CA VAL A 308 -16.76 3.06 2.21
C VAL A 308 -17.55 3.41 0.96
N THR A 309 -17.26 4.55 0.33
CA THR A 309 -17.94 4.98 -0.88
C THR A 309 -17.73 4.00 -2.04
N ALA A 310 -16.50 3.50 -2.21
CA ALA A 310 -16.19 2.51 -3.23
C ALA A 310 -16.93 1.18 -2.99
N ALA A 311 -16.96 0.72 -1.73
CA ALA A 311 -17.65 -0.50 -1.33
C ALA A 311 -19.16 -0.45 -1.58
N LEU A 312 -19.80 0.71 -1.39
CA LEU A 312 -21.24 0.89 -1.58
C LEU A 312 -21.67 1.10 -3.04
N ARG A 313 -20.74 1.43 -3.94
CA ARG A 313 -21.01 1.71 -5.36
C ARG A 313 -20.73 0.53 -6.29
N ALA A 314 -19.99 -0.46 -5.80
CA ALA A 314 -19.58 -1.64 -6.56
C ALA A 314 -20.71 -2.68 -6.62
#